data_AF-A0A0N1L6T9-F1
#
_entry.id   AF-A0A0N1L6T9-F1
#
_cell.length_a   1.000
_cell.length_b   1.000
_cell.length_c   1.000
_cell.angle_alpha   90.00
_cell.angle_beta   90.00
_cell.angle_gamma   90.00
#
_symmetry.space_group_name_H-M   'P 1'
#
loop_
_entity.id
_entity.type
_entity.pdbx_description
1 polymer ?
#
loop_
_entity_poly.entity_id
_entity_poly.type
_entity_poly.pdbx_seq_one_letter_code
_entity_poly.pdbx_strand_id
1 'polypeptide(L)'
;MSAKPSSLRFSAKAQGALGWALAAAALVGGWWAYGAPGVALAVTVVVFWLLLQFSQAMRTLRIASQRPVGLVPSAVMLNARLHPGLRLPQVLRLTLSLGRRVSGTPGEEEVLVWADEAGHEVQVTMVAGRVQQWQLQRAEAPAEPQAPT
;
A
#
# COMPACT_ATOMS: atom_id res chain seq x y z
N MET A 1 -7.80 24.59 -30.87
CA MET A 1 -8.86 23.64 -30.48
C MET A 1 -8.23 22.29 -30.22
N SER A 2 -8.41 21.80 -28.98
CA SER A 2 -7.85 20.57 -28.42
C SER A 2 -8.42 19.30 -29.04
N ALA A 3 -7.57 18.29 -29.18
CA ALA A 3 -7.94 16.91 -28.86
C ALA A 3 -6.67 16.14 -28.47
N LYS A 4 -6.43 16.04 -27.15
CA LYS A 4 -5.40 15.20 -26.55
C LYS A 4 -5.96 13.76 -26.54
N PRO A 5 -5.35 12.79 -27.24
CA PRO A 5 -5.86 11.42 -27.21
C PRO A 5 -5.67 10.84 -25.81
N SER A 6 -6.80 10.42 -25.23
CA SER A 6 -6.92 9.85 -23.90
C SER A 6 -6.04 8.61 -23.75
N SER A 7 -5.06 8.68 -22.85
CA SER A 7 -4.31 7.53 -22.40
C SER A 7 -5.22 6.62 -21.59
N LEU A 8 -5.74 5.58 -22.24
CA LEU A 8 -6.46 4.49 -21.61
C LEU A 8 -5.51 3.76 -20.66
N ARG A 9 -5.56 4.14 -19.37
CA ARG A 9 -4.89 3.44 -18.29
C ARG A 9 -5.52 2.06 -18.15
N PHE A 10 -4.93 1.06 -18.79
CA PHE A 10 -5.30 -0.35 -18.61
C PHE A 10 -5.16 -0.72 -17.14
N SER A 11 -6.31 -0.91 -16.50
CA SER A 11 -6.44 -1.30 -15.10
C SER A 11 -5.74 -2.64 -14.86
N ALA A 12 -4.83 -2.69 -13.89
CA ALA A 12 -4.08 -3.89 -13.49
C ALA A 12 -4.97 -5.11 -13.19
N LYS A 13 -6.27 -4.89 -12.92
CA LYS A 13 -7.26 -5.97 -12.75
C LYS A 13 -7.66 -6.66 -14.07
N ALA A 14 -7.65 -5.94 -15.19
CA ALA A 14 -8.04 -6.48 -16.50
C ALA A 14 -6.98 -7.45 -17.06
N GLN A 15 -5.70 -7.26 -16.71
CA GLN A 15 -4.61 -8.17 -17.11
C GLN A 15 -4.70 -9.53 -16.40
N GLY A 16 -5.08 -9.55 -15.12
CA GLY A 16 -5.31 -10.80 -14.39
C GLY A 16 -6.45 -11.62 -14.99
N ALA A 17 -7.57 -10.97 -15.32
CA ALA A 17 -8.73 -11.63 -15.91
C ALA A 17 -8.46 -12.24 -17.30
N LEU A 18 -7.65 -11.57 -18.13
CA LEU A 18 -7.26 -12.08 -19.44
C LEU A 18 -6.35 -13.31 -19.34
N GLY A 19 -5.48 -13.35 -18.32
CA GLY A 19 -4.65 -14.52 -18.01
C GLY A 19 -5.46 -15.73 -17.57
N TRP A 20 -6.50 -15.53 -16.73
CA TRP A 20 -7.44 -16.60 -16.35
C TRP A 20 -8.26 -17.12 -17.53
N ALA A 21 -8.69 -16.22 -18.43
CA ALA A 21 -9.44 -16.60 -19.63
C ALA A 21 -8.59 -17.45 -20.60
N LEU A 22 -7.32 -17.10 -20.80
CA LEU A 22 -6.38 -17.88 -21.61
C LEU A 22 -6.03 -19.23 -20.96
N ALA A 23 -5.85 -19.27 -19.64
CA ALA A 23 -5.62 -20.52 -18.91
C ALA A 23 -6.83 -21.47 -19.00
N ALA A 24 -8.04 -20.94 -18.85
CA ALA A 24 -9.27 -21.71 -19.03
C ALA A 24 -9.44 -22.20 -20.48
N ALA A 25 -9.16 -21.35 -21.47
CA ALA A 25 -9.21 -21.71 -22.88
C ALA A 25 -8.17 -22.80 -23.25
N ALA A 26 -6.96 -22.74 -22.68
CA ALA A 26 -5.95 -23.77 -22.85
C ALA A 26 -6.33 -25.10 -22.19
N LEU A 27 -6.99 -25.05 -21.01
CA LEU A 27 -7.48 -26.24 -20.31
C LEU A 27 -8.60 -26.94 -21.10
N VAL A 28 -9.57 -26.17 -21.60
CA VAL A 28 -10.70 -26.67 -22.40
C VAL A 28 -10.24 -27.14 -23.78
N GLY A 29 -9.34 -26.39 -24.44
CA GLY A 29 -8.77 -26.76 -25.74
C GLY A 29 -7.85 -27.98 -25.66
N GLY A 30 -7.09 -28.13 -24.58
CA GLY A 30 -6.25 -29.31 -24.33
C GLY A 30 -7.04 -30.58 -24.06
N TRP A 31 -8.20 -30.46 -23.40
CA TRP A 31 -9.10 -31.59 -23.12
C TRP A 31 -9.70 -32.19 -24.40
N TRP A 32 -9.99 -31.36 -25.41
CA TRP A 32 -10.63 -31.81 -26.65
C TRP A 32 -9.68 -32.42 -27.67
N ALA A 33 -8.38 -32.11 -27.61
CA ALA A 33 -7.49 -32.35 -28.75
C ALA A 33 -6.58 -33.59 -28.68
N TYR A 34 -6.12 -34.07 -27.50
CA TYR A 34 -4.95 -34.99 -27.48
C TYR A 34 -4.87 -36.13 -26.44
N GLY A 35 -5.86 -36.37 -25.56
CA GLY A 35 -5.77 -37.47 -24.57
C GLY A 35 -4.63 -37.29 -23.55
N ALA A 36 -3.97 -38.39 -23.12
CA ALA A 36 -2.97 -38.41 -22.04
C ALA A 36 -1.84 -37.34 -22.11
N PRO A 37 -1.23 -37.01 -23.27
CA PRO A 37 -0.21 -35.94 -23.34
C PRO A 37 -0.77 -34.52 -23.17
N GLY A 38 -2.05 -34.29 -23.47
CA GLY A 38 -2.70 -32.98 -23.29
C GLY A 38 -2.83 -32.59 -21.82
N VAL A 39 -3.05 -33.58 -20.94
CA VAL A 39 -3.11 -33.37 -19.48
C VAL A 39 -1.75 -32.94 -18.93
N ALA A 40 -0.65 -33.56 -19.40
CA ALA A 40 0.69 -33.17 -18.99
C ALA A 40 1.03 -31.72 -19.37
N LEU A 41 0.62 -31.29 -20.57
CA LEU A 41 0.78 -29.91 -21.02
C LEU A 41 -0.08 -28.92 -20.22
N ALA A 42 -1.35 -29.26 -19.98
CA ALA A 42 -2.27 -28.47 -19.18
C ALA A 42 -1.76 -28.28 -17.74
N VAL A 43 -1.30 -29.35 -17.09
CA VAL A 43 -0.70 -29.29 -15.75
C VAL A 43 0.56 -28.42 -15.75
N THR A 44 1.42 -28.54 -16.76
CA THR A 44 2.64 -27.71 -16.85
C THR A 44 2.29 -26.23 -17.00
N VAL A 45 1.31 -25.89 -17.84
CA VAL A 45 0.84 -24.50 -18.01
C VAL A 45 0.20 -23.98 -16.72
N VAL A 46 -0.64 -24.76 -16.05
CA VAL A 46 -1.26 -24.39 -14.78
C VAL A 46 -0.21 -24.17 -13.69
N VAL A 47 0.77 -25.07 -13.55
CA VAL A 47 1.85 -24.94 -12.58
C VAL A 47 2.72 -23.73 -12.90
N PHE A 48 3.15 -23.57 -14.15
CA PHE A 48 3.92 -22.41 -14.59
C PHE A 48 3.19 -21.10 -14.33
N TRP A 49 1.89 -21.06 -14.61
CA TRP A 49 1.03 -19.92 -14.33
C TRP A 49 0.87 -19.66 -12.83
N LEU A 50 0.72 -20.70 -12.02
CA LEU A 50 0.64 -20.60 -10.55
C LEU A 50 1.94 -20.04 -9.96
N LEU A 51 3.10 -20.45 -10.49
CA LEU A 51 4.41 -19.91 -10.12
C LEU A 51 4.53 -18.42 -10.47
N LEU A 52 4.05 -17.99 -11.64
CA LEU A 52 4.02 -16.56 -12.02
C LEU A 52 3.08 -15.77 -11.11
N GLN A 53 1.90 -16.30 -10.81
CA GLN A 53 0.92 -15.69 -9.90
C GLN A 53 1.53 -15.54 -8.49
N PHE A 54 2.24 -16.55 -8.02
CA PHE A 54 2.92 -16.53 -6.73
C PHE A 54 4.08 -15.52 -6.70
N SER A 55 4.83 -15.41 -7.79
CA SER A 55 5.91 -14.42 -7.95
C SER A 55 5.39 -12.99 -7.87
N GLN A 56 4.21 -12.72 -8.44
CA GLN A 56 3.58 -11.41 -8.40
C GLN A 56 3.04 -11.09 -7.00
N ALA A 57 2.41 -12.06 -6.32
CA ALA A 57 1.99 -11.92 -4.93
C ALA A 57 3.18 -11.64 -3.99
N MET A 58 4.29 -12.35 -4.17
CA MET A 58 5.54 -12.13 -3.42
C MET A 58 6.14 -10.75 -3.70
N ARG A 59 6.04 -10.23 -4.92
CA ARG A 59 6.52 -8.88 -5.26
C ARG A 59 5.67 -7.80 -4.60
N THR A 60 4.35 -7.98 -4.53
CA THR A 60 3.45 -7.07 -3.79
C THR A 60 3.70 -7.10 -2.29
N LEU A 61 3.93 -8.30 -1.72
CA LEU A 61 4.27 -8.44 -0.31
C LEU A 61 5.64 -7.83 0.01
N ARG A 62 6.63 -7.99 -0.88
CA ARG A 62 7.95 -7.35 -0.76
C ARG A 62 7.87 -5.82 -0.79
N ILE A 63 6.99 -5.25 -1.63
CA ILE A 63 6.72 -3.82 -1.61
C ILE A 63 6.03 -3.40 -0.30
N ALA A 64 5.13 -4.22 0.23
CA ALA A 64 4.48 -3.96 1.52
C ALA A 64 5.45 -4.10 2.71
N SER A 65 6.41 -5.03 2.67
CA SER A 65 7.41 -5.21 3.73
C SER A 65 8.57 -4.20 3.64
N GLN A 66 8.72 -3.53 2.49
CA GLN A 66 9.62 -2.39 2.32
C GLN A 66 8.95 -1.05 2.68
N ARG A 67 7.66 -1.03 3.04
CA ARG A 67 7.03 0.19 3.57
C ARG A 67 7.54 0.40 5.00
N PRO A 68 8.29 1.49 5.25
CA PRO A 68 8.78 1.78 6.58
C PRO A 68 7.60 1.97 7.52
N VAL A 69 7.67 1.35 8.69
CA VAL A 69 6.71 1.58 9.78
C VAL A 69 6.69 3.09 10.07
N GLY A 70 5.51 3.69 10.08
CA GLY A 70 5.35 5.12 10.30
C GLY A 70 5.51 6.01 9.07
N LEU A 71 5.73 5.50 7.85
CA LEU A 71 5.76 6.38 6.67
C LEU A 71 4.36 6.66 6.09
N VAL A 72 4.08 7.92 5.72
CA VAL A 72 2.84 8.34 5.05
C VAL A 72 3.10 9.17 3.79
N PRO A 73 2.20 9.16 2.79
CA PRO A 73 2.39 9.91 1.56
C PRO A 73 2.49 11.44 1.75
N SER A 74 1.82 11.99 2.77
CA SER A 74 1.90 13.40 3.13
C SER A 74 1.40 13.59 4.57
N ALA A 75 2.26 14.14 5.43
CA ALA A 75 1.93 14.45 6.81
C ALA A 75 0.83 15.52 6.90
N VAL A 76 0.87 16.50 6.00
CA VAL A 76 -0.12 17.58 5.92
C VAL A 76 -1.51 17.05 5.57
N MET A 77 -1.61 16.14 4.60
CA MET A 77 -2.89 15.53 4.22
C MET A 77 -3.45 14.66 5.35
N LEU A 78 -2.58 13.93 6.06
CA LEU A 78 -3.00 13.17 7.23
C LEU A 78 -3.54 14.09 8.32
N ASN A 79 -2.82 15.16 8.66
CA ASN A 79 -3.22 16.17 9.64
C ASN A 79 -4.61 16.77 9.30
N ALA A 80 -4.89 17.02 8.03
CA ALA A 80 -6.18 17.56 7.58
C ALA A 80 -7.35 16.55 7.67
N ARG A 81 -7.06 15.25 7.66
CA ARG A 81 -8.08 14.18 7.74
C ARG A 81 -8.28 13.65 9.15
N LEU A 82 -7.38 13.96 10.08
CA LEU A 82 -7.50 13.59 11.48
C LEU A 82 -8.55 14.45 12.18
N HIS A 83 -9.38 13.79 12.98
CA HIS A 83 -10.44 14.39 13.77
C HIS A 83 -10.60 13.57 15.06
N PRO A 84 -11.12 14.17 16.15
CA PRO A 84 -11.27 13.48 17.42
C PRO A 84 -12.25 12.31 17.28
N GLY A 85 -11.98 11.21 17.99
CA GLY A 85 -12.84 10.02 18.02
C GLY A 85 -12.63 9.00 16.91
N LEU A 86 -11.80 9.29 15.89
CA LEU A 86 -11.33 8.32 14.90
C LEU A 86 -10.71 7.11 15.62
N ARG A 87 -11.05 5.89 15.17
CA ARG A 87 -10.46 4.66 15.74
C ARG A 87 -9.15 4.32 15.04
N LEU A 88 -8.24 3.64 15.74
CA LEU A 88 -6.97 3.18 15.17
C LEU A 88 -7.12 2.47 13.81
N PRO A 89 -8.08 1.55 13.60
CA PRO A 89 -8.27 0.93 12.28
C PRO A 89 -8.70 1.90 11.17
N GLN A 90 -9.39 3.00 11.50
CA GLN A 90 -9.73 4.03 10.51
C GLN A 90 -8.50 4.85 10.13
N VAL A 91 -7.65 5.19 11.11
CA VAL A 91 -6.37 5.87 10.85
C VAL A 91 -5.47 4.99 9.98
N LEU A 92 -5.36 3.69 10.28
CA LEU A 92 -4.59 2.74 9.47
C LEU A 92 -5.09 2.63 8.03
N ARG A 93 -6.40 2.78 7.79
CA ARG A 93 -6.95 2.80 6.41
C ARG A 93 -6.59 4.09 5.67
N LEU A 94 -6.40 5.21 6.39
CA LEU A 94 -5.97 6.48 5.81
C LEU A 94 -4.47 6.50 5.50
N THR A 95 -3.65 5.94 6.39
CA THR A 95 -2.18 5.95 6.28
C THR A 95 -1.62 4.76 5.49
N LEU A 96 -2.36 3.65 5.44
CA LEU A 96 -1.89 2.35 4.95
C LEU A 96 -0.58 1.88 5.63
N SER A 97 -0.34 2.39 6.84
CA SER A 97 0.91 2.21 7.60
C SER A 97 0.64 2.22 9.10
N LEU A 98 1.22 1.25 9.81
CA LEU A 98 1.26 1.24 11.27
C LEU A 98 2.12 2.42 11.74
N GLY A 99 1.59 3.27 12.61
CA GLY A 99 2.34 4.40 13.19
C GLY A 99 3.50 3.90 14.05
N ARG A 100 4.59 4.67 14.10
CA ARG A 100 5.71 4.41 15.00
C ARG A 100 5.30 4.83 16.42
N ARG A 101 5.25 3.88 17.35
CA ARG A 101 4.96 4.19 18.75
C ARG A 101 6.14 4.90 19.39
N VAL A 102 5.90 6.08 19.95
CA VAL A 102 6.92 6.88 20.63
C VAL A 102 6.76 6.82 22.14
N SER A 103 5.54 6.72 22.65
CA SER A 103 5.28 6.63 24.09
C SER A 103 3.95 5.95 24.42
N GLY A 104 3.80 5.56 25.68
CA GLY A 104 2.56 5.09 26.29
C GLY A 104 2.28 3.59 26.16
N THR A 105 1.30 3.10 26.90
CA THR A 105 0.92 1.67 27.01
C THR A 105 -0.29 1.34 26.13
N PRO A 106 -0.31 0.21 25.39
CA PRO A 106 -1.41 -0.10 24.51
C PRO A 106 -2.72 -0.22 25.29
N GLY A 107 -3.75 0.53 24.88
CA GLY A 107 -5.07 0.50 25.51
C GLY A 107 -5.34 1.59 26.56
N GLU A 108 -4.32 2.27 27.06
CA GLU A 108 -4.49 3.43 27.97
C GLU A 108 -4.34 4.73 27.18
N GLU A 109 -3.12 5.25 27.11
CA GLU A 109 -2.74 6.41 26.32
C GLU A 109 -1.48 6.05 25.53
N GLU A 110 -1.48 6.31 24.22
CA GLU A 110 -0.38 5.99 23.33
C GLU A 110 -0.15 7.09 22.31
N VAL A 111 1.13 7.40 22.06
CA VAL A 111 1.55 8.39 21.07
C VAL A 111 2.13 7.66 19.87
N LEU A 112 1.47 7.81 18.73
CA LEU A 112 1.86 7.23 17.45
C LEU A 112 2.30 8.33 16.51
N VAL A 113 3.40 8.11 15.80
CA VAL A 113 4.00 9.08 14.88
C VAL A 113 4.02 8.54 13.47
N TRP A 114 3.64 9.40 12.52
CA TRP A 114 3.83 9.17 11.10
C TRP A 114 4.66 10.28 10.47
N ALA A 115 5.64 9.93 9.66
CA ALA A 115 6.51 10.86 8.93
C ALA A 115 6.25 10.78 7.42
N ASP A 116 6.35 11.89 6.70
CA ASP A 116 6.42 11.88 5.24
C ASP A 116 7.87 11.93 4.71
N GLU A 117 8.04 11.76 3.41
CA GLU A 117 9.36 11.80 2.76
C GLU A 117 10.03 13.19 2.83
N ALA A 118 9.25 14.25 3.10
CA ALA A 118 9.77 15.60 3.30
C ALA A 118 10.25 15.84 4.75
N GLY A 119 10.16 14.83 5.62
CA GLY A 119 10.57 14.89 7.02
C GLY A 119 9.54 15.54 7.94
N HIS A 120 8.33 15.84 7.46
CA HIS A 120 7.27 16.32 8.33
C HIS A 120 6.66 15.15 9.11
N GLU A 121 6.44 15.35 10.40
CA GLU A 121 5.91 14.32 11.29
C GLU A 121 4.53 14.73 11.84
N VAL A 122 3.60 13.78 11.92
CA VAL A 122 2.33 13.93 12.64
C VAL A 122 2.37 13.02 13.85
N GLN A 123 2.29 13.63 15.03
CA GLN A 123 2.13 12.90 16.28
C GLN A 123 0.65 12.85 16.63
N VAL A 124 0.13 11.65 16.88
CA VAL A 124 -1.27 11.40 17.24
C VAL A 124 -1.29 10.73 18.60
N THR A 125 -1.92 11.41 19.55
CA THR A 125 -2.20 10.88 20.88
C THR A 125 -3.52 10.14 20.84
N MET A 126 -3.50 8.87 21.22
CA MET A 126 -4.65 7.99 21.21
C MET A 126 -4.93 7.48 22.61
N VAL A 127 -6.20 7.49 23.01
CA VAL A 127 -6.66 6.96 24.30
C VAL A 127 -7.68 5.86 24.03
N ALA A 128 -7.50 4.68 24.63
CA ALA A 128 -8.33 3.50 24.37
C ALA A 128 -8.54 3.20 22.85
N GLY A 129 -7.48 3.40 22.06
CA GLY A 129 -7.50 3.15 20.61
C GLY A 129 -8.28 4.19 19.78
N ARG A 130 -8.55 5.38 20.33
CA ARG A 130 -9.22 6.51 19.65
C ARG A 130 -8.36 7.75 19.64
N VAL A 131 -8.41 8.51 18.56
CA VAL A 131 -7.69 9.78 18.42
C VAL A 131 -8.27 10.79 19.40
N GLN A 132 -7.42 11.29 20.29
CA GLN A 132 -7.77 12.36 21.22
C GLN A 132 -7.22 13.70 20.73
N GLN A 133 -5.95 13.71 20.37
CA GLN A 133 -5.24 14.91 19.91
C GLN A 133 -4.23 14.53 18.84
N TRP A 134 -3.93 15.46 17.94
CA TRP A 134 -2.83 15.31 16.99
C TRP A 134 -2.12 16.65 16.79
N GLN A 135 -0.85 16.58 16.42
CA GLN A 135 0.00 17.73 16.15
C GLN A 135 0.89 17.45 14.95
N LEU A 136 0.97 18.42 14.04
CA LEU A 136 1.88 18.38 12.90
C LEU A 136 3.18 19.11 13.27
N GLN A 137 4.28 18.39 13.29
CA GLN A 137 5.64 18.92 13.36
C GLN A 137 6.20 19.00 11.95
N ARG A 138 6.45 20.22 11.49
CA ARG A 138 7.11 20.44 10.21
C ARG A 138 8.62 20.32 10.43
N ALA A 139 9.31 19.55 9.59
CA ALA A 139 10.77 19.61 9.50
C ALA A 139 11.21 21.07 9.42
N GLU A 140 12.06 21.48 10.36
CA GLU A 140 12.65 22.81 10.35
C GLU A 140 13.59 22.90 9.14
N ALA A 141 13.40 23.93 8.32
CA ALA A 141 14.36 24.21 7.25
C ALA A 141 15.73 24.45 7.92
N PRO A 142 16.85 23.96 7.35
CA PRO A 142 18.17 24.17 7.94
C PRO A 142 18.37 25.66 8.22
N ALA A 143 18.56 26.02 9.48
CA ALA A 143 18.81 27.39 9.88
C ALA A 143 20.02 27.90 9.10
N GLU A 144 19.78 28.83 8.18
CA GLU A 144 20.83 29.58 7.51
C GLU A 144 21.65 30.29 8.60
N PRO A 145 22.97 30.01 8.72
CA PRO A 145 23.77 30.57 9.79
C PRO A 145 23.75 32.10 9.67
N GLN A 146 23.07 32.73 10.62
CA GLN A 146 23.02 34.17 10.78
C GLN A 146 24.45 34.64 11.03
N ALA A 147 25.08 35.20 10.00
CA ALA A 147 26.41 35.78 10.10
C ALA A 147 26.34 36.99 11.06
N PRO A 148 27.06 36.97 12.20
CA PRO A 148 27.13 38.15 13.06
C PRO A 148 27.88 39.27 12.31
N THR A 149 27.30 40.47 12.36
CA THR A 149 27.85 41.73 11.83
C THR A 149 28.96 42.26 12.73
#